data_AF-B2JL42-F1
#
_entry.id   AF-B2JL42-F1
#
_cell.length_a   1.000
_cell.length_b   1.000
_cell.length_c   1.000
_cell.angle_alpha   90.00
_cell.angle_beta   90.00
_cell.angle_gamma   90.00
#
_symmetry.space_group_name_H-M   'P 1'
#
loop_
_entity.id
_entity.type
_entity.pdbx_description
1 polymer ?
#
loop_
_entity_poly.entity_id
_entity_poly.type
_entity_poly.pdbx_seq_one_letter_code
_entity_poly.pdbx_strand_id
1 'polypeptide(L)'
;MKSIEQRWHDFSTFAIPHDAPPVQFHEMRKAFYAGFKSMLDVDCELAELTDEDAIVLLDSYYHEAHGFLNGGLIISIVRER
;
A
#
# COMPACT_ATOMS: atom_id res chain seq x y z
N MET A 1 12.59 -2.83 15.85
CA MET A 1 11.84 -3.12 14.60
C MET A 1 10.55 -3.83 15.00
N LYS A 2 9.38 -3.37 14.54
CA LYS A 2 8.09 -4.05 14.84
C LYS A 2 7.98 -5.32 14.00
N SER A 3 7.44 -6.39 14.57
CA SER A 3 7.06 -7.59 13.79
C SER A 3 5.84 -7.31 12.92
N ILE A 4 5.60 -8.13 11.90
CA ILE A 4 4.39 -8.02 11.06
C ILE A 4 3.11 -8.13 11.90
N GLU A 5 3.10 -8.95 12.95
CA GLU A 5 1.95 -9.10 13.85
C GLU A 5 1.70 -7.84 14.67
N GLN A 6 2.74 -7.16 15.14
CA GLN A 6 2.61 -5.88 15.84
C GLN A 6 2.06 -4.79 14.91
N ARG A 7 2.50 -4.77 13.65
CA ARG A 7 1.98 -3.83 12.65
C ARG A 7 0.54 -4.13 12.28
N TRP A 8 0.18 -5.41 12.16
CA TRP A 8 -1.20 -5.84 12.00
C TRP A 8 -2.06 -5.38 13.17
N HIS A 9 -1.58 -5.53 14.41
CA HIS A 9 -2.31 -5.06 15.59
C HIS A 9 -2.59 -3.55 15.54
N ASP A 10 -1.58 -2.74 15.22
CA ASP A 10 -1.73 -1.29 15.05
C ASP A 10 -2.77 -0.96 13.96
N PHE A 11 -2.66 -1.59 12.79
CA PHE A 11 -3.58 -1.39 11.67
C PHE A 11 -5.01 -1.79 12.03
N SER A 12 -5.19 -2.98 12.61
CA SER A 12 -6.51 -3.53 12.93
C SER A 12 -7.26 -2.66 13.93
N THR A 13 -6.54 -2.04 14.88
CA THR A 13 -7.11 -1.12 15.87
C THR A 13 -7.62 0.18 15.24
N PHE A 14 -6.98 0.64 14.16
CA PHE A 14 -7.34 1.90 13.50
C PHE A 14 -8.35 1.72 12.36
N ALA A 15 -8.17 0.67 11.56
CA ALA A 15 -8.87 0.51 10.27
C ALA A 15 -10.11 -0.38 10.34
N ILE A 16 -10.27 -1.21 11.38
CA ILE A 16 -11.36 -2.18 11.47
C ILE A 16 -12.30 -1.75 12.60
N PRO A 17 -13.60 -1.53 12.32
CA PRO A 17 -14.60 -1.26 13.35
C PRO A 17 -14.65 -2.38 14.41
N HIS A 18 -14.89 -2.01 15.66
CA HIS A 18 -14.97 -2.97 16.77
C HIS A 18 -16.08 -4.02 16.59
N ASP A 19 -17.14 -3.67 15.88
CA ASP A 19 -18.30 -4.51 15.58
C ASP A 19 -18.21 -5.20 14.21
N ALA A 20 -17.06 -5.13 13.54
CA ALA A 20 -16.87 -5.77 12.25
C ALA A 20 -17.10 -7.29 12.33
N PRO A 21 -17.87 -7.88 11.40
CA PRO A 21 -18.08 -9.33 11.37
C PRO A 21 -16.75 -10.07 11.14
N PRO A 22 -16.62 -11.34 11.58
CA PRO A 22 -15.38 -12.10 11.43
C PRO A 22 -14.85 -12.17 9.99
N VAL A 23 -15.75 -12.20 8.99
CA VAL A 23 -15.39 -12.19 7.57
C VAL A 23 -14.67 -10.89 7.18
N GLN A 24 -15.17 -9.73 7.64
CA GLN A 24 -14.51 -8.46 7.37
C GLN A 24 -13.12 -8.43 8.00
N PHE A 25 -12.97 -8.89 9.24
CA PHE A 25 -11.67 -8.97 9.89
C PHE A 25 -10.67 -9.83 9.10
N HIS A 26 -11.12 -10.99 8.60
CA HIS A 26 -10.29 -11.89 7.78
C HIS A 26 -9.87 -11.27 6.45
N GLU A 27 -10.79 -10.65 5.73
CA GLU A 27 -10.47 -9.98 4.46
C GLU A 27 -9.55 -8.78 4.67
N MET A 28 -9.75 -8.00 5.75
CA MET A 28 -8.84 -6.92 6.11
C MET A 28 -7.44 -7.42 6.46
N ARG A 29 -7.31 -8.61 7.08
CA ARG A 29 -6.00 -9.23 7.35
C ARG A 29 -5.27 -9.61 6.06
N LYS A 30 -5.99 -10.14 5.08
CA LYS A 30 -5.42 -10.42 3.75
C LYS A 30 -5.01 -9.14 3.03
N ALA A 31 -5.87 -8.12 3.04
CA ALA A 31 -5.59 -6.83 2.43
C ALA A 31 -4.35 -6.17 3.05
N PHE A 32 -4.24 -6.20 4.38
CA PHE A 32 -3.05 -5.72 5.10
C PHE A 32 -1.79 -6.47 4.65
N TYR A 33 -1.83 -7.80 4.62
CA TYR A 33 -0.68 -8.60 4.19
C TYR A 33 -0.29 -8.30 2.73
N ALA A 34 -1.26 -8.18 1.84
CA ALA A 34 -1.02 -7.82 0.44
C ALA A 34 -0.35 -6.44 0.33
N GLY A 35 -0.88 -5.42 1.03
CA GLY A 35 -0.28 -4.09 1.06
C GLY A 35 1.14 -4.08 1.65
N PHE A 36 1.37 -4.84 2.73
CA PHE A 36 2.70 -4.98 3.32
C PHE A 36 3.69 -5.63 2.35
N LYS A 37 3.28 -6.69 1.64
CA LYS A 37 4.11 -7.33 0.61
C LYS A 37 4.43 -6.36 -0.53
N SER A 38 3.43 -5.62 -1.02
CA SER A 38 3.66 -4.62 -2.07
C SER A 38 4.62 -3.51 -1.63
N MET A 39 4.56 -3.06 -0.37
CA MET A 39 5.56 -2.11 0.15
C MET A 39 6.96 -2.70 0.18
N LEU A 40 7.12 -3.98 0.57
CA LEU A 40 8.43 -4.64 0.53
C LEU A 40 8.97 -4.78 -0.89
N ASP A 41 8.11 -5.06 -1.87
CA ASP A 41 8.54 -5.11 -3.27
C ASP A 41 9.06 -3.74 -3.74
N VAL A 42 8.35 -2.67 -3.38
CA VAL A 42 8.77 -1.28 -3.68
C VAL A 42 10.09 -0.96 -2.98
N ASP A 43 10.25 -1.30 -1.70
CA ASP A 43 11.51 -1.09 -0.98
C ASP A 43 12.68 -1.85 -1.65
N CYS A 44 12.44 -3.08 -2.13
CA CYS A 44 13.43 -3.85 -2.88
C CYS A 44 13.78 -3.21 -4.22
N GLU A 45 12.78 -2.69 -4.96
CA GLU A 45 13.02 -1.98 -6.22
C GLU A 45 13.86 -0.71 -6.00
N LEU A 46 13.51 0.08 -4.98
CA LEU A 46 14.22 1.31 -4.63
C LEU A 46 15.66 1.06 -4.20
N ALA A 47 15.94 -0.06 -3.55
CA ALA A 47 17.29 -0.43 -3.11
C ALA A 47 18.27 -0.68 -4.26
N GLU A 48 17.78 -0.93 -5.47
CA GLU A 48 18.60 -1.14 -6.68
C GLU A 48 18.85 0.16 -7.47
N LEU A 49 18.25 1.28 -7.04
CA LEU A 49 18.36 2.58 -7.70
C LEU A 49 19.42 3.47 -7.03
N THR A 50 19.80 4.55 -7.72
CA THR A 50 20.54 5.65 -7.09
C THR A 50 19.62 6.40 -6.12
N ASP A 51 20.18 7.11 -5.15
CA ASP A 51 19.39 7.91 -4.20
C ASP A 51 18.52 8.94 -4.94
N GLU A 52 19.06 9.59 -5.97
CA GLU A 52 18.32 10.57 -6.79
C GLU A 52 17.14 9.92 -7.52
N ASP A 53 17.35 8.76 -8.16
CA ASP A 53 16.29 8.05 -8.90
C ASP A 53 15.22 7.48 -7.96
N ALA A 54 15.65 6.96 -6.80
CA ALA A 54 14.74 6.44 -5.77
C ALA A 54 13.83 7.54 -5.21
N ILE A 55 14.36 8.76 -5.00
CA ILE A 55 13.57 9.91 -4.56
C ILE A 55 12.50 10.26 -5.59
N VAL A 56 12.86 10.31 -6.88
CA VAL A 56 11.91 10.61 -7.96
C VAL A 56 10.81 9.56 -8.04
N LEU A 57 11.17 8.28 -7.93
CA LEU A 57 10.20 7.18 -7.96
C LEU A 57 9.26 7.22 -6.75
N LEU A 58 9.80 7.42 -5.54
CA LEU A 58 9.00 7.56 -4.32
C LEU A 58 8.01 8.73 -4.39
N ASP A 59 8.44 9.89 -4.91
CA ASP A 59 7.56 11.04 -5.11
C ASP A 59 6.44 10.71 -6.10
N SER A 60 6.74 9.96 -7.17
CA SER A 60 5.73 9.52 -8.13
C SER A 60 4.68 8.60 -7.48
N TYR A 61 5.11 7.63 -6.66
CA TYR A 61 4.21 6.73 -5.94
C TYR A 61 3.36 7.49 -4.92
N TYR A 62 3.91 8.50 -4.25
CA TYR A 62 3.17 9.36 -3.32
C TYR A 62 2.01 10.09 -4.03
N HIS A 63 2.30 10.72 -5.16
CA HIS A 63 1.28 11.41 -5.95
C HIS A 63 0.23 10.46 -6.52
N GLU A 64 0.64 9.29 -7.03
CA GLU A 64 -0.28 8.28 -7.54
C GLU A 64 -1.19 7.74 -6.44
N ALA A 65 -0.64 7.37 -5.29
CA ALA A 65 -1.41 6.86 -4.16
C ALA A 65 -2.44 7.87 -3.65
N HIS A 66 -2.07 9.16 -3.61
CA HIS A 66 -3.00 10.24 -3.25
C HIS A 66 -4.13 10.41 -4.29
N GLY A 67 -3.85 10.16 -5.57
CA GLY A 67 -4.84 10.17 -6.65
C GLY A 67 -5.73 8.93 -6.68
N PHE A 68 -5.23 7.77 -6.25
CA PHE A 68 -5.88 6.47 -6.35
C PHE A 68 -7.20 6.41 -5.57
N LEU A 69 -7.21 6.92 -4.34
CA LEU A 69 -8.41 6.93 -3.49
C LEU A 69 -9.47 7.95 -3.95
N ASN A 70 -9.05 8.97 -4.71
CA ASN A 70 -9.91 10.06 -5.16
C ASN A 70 -10.44 9.87 -6.60
N GLY A 71 -10.20 8.69 -7.21
CA GLY A 71 -10.75 8.33 -8.53
C GLY A 71 -10.11 9.03 -9.73
N GLY A 72 -8.93 9.65 -9.58
CA GLY A 72 -8.34 10.53 -10.59
C GLY A 72 -7.53 9.87 -11.70
N LEU A 73 -7.31 8.55 -11.68
CA LEU A 73 -6.34 7.89 -12.58
C LEU A 73 -6.93 6.68 -13.35
N ILE A 74 -8.08 6.85 -14.01
CA ILE A 74 -8.60 5.86 -14.99
C ILE A 74 -8.29 6.27 -16.45
N ILE A 75 -7.66 7.42 -16.71
CA ILE A 75 -7.55 7.95 -18.09
C ILE A 75 -6.24 7.56 -18.81
N SER A 76 -5.18 7.13 -18.13
CA SER A 76 -3.88 6.94 -18.80
C SER A 76 -3.58 5.53 -19.31
N ILE A 77 -4.32 4.49 -18.89
CA ILE A 77 -3.99 3.08 -19.26
C ILE A 77 -4.77 2.58 -20.49
N VAL A 78 -5.76 3.34 -21.01
CA VAL A 78 -6.59 2.91 -22.16
C VAL A 78 -6.15 3.51 -23.50
N ARG A 79 -5.04 4.25 -23.57
CA ARG A 79 -4.62 4.95 -24.81
C ARG A 79 -3.52 4.29 -25.65
N GLU A 80 -3.08 3.09 -25.31
CA GLU A 80 -2.19 2.31 -26.17
C GLU A 80 -2.73 0.89 -26.37
N ARG A 81 -3.74 0.79 -27.23
CA ARG A 81 -4.00 -0.39 -28.08
C ARG A 81 -4.36 0.08 -29.47
#